data_AF-A0A3S1AER9-F1
#
_entry.id   AF-A0A3S1AER9-F1
#
_cell.length_a   1.000
_cell.length_b   1.000
_cell.length_c   1.000
_cell.angle_alpha   90.00
_cell.angle_beta   90.00
_cell.angle_gamma   90.00
#
_symmetry.space_group_name_H-M   'P 1'
#
loop_
_entity.id
_entity.type
_entity.pdbx_description
1 polymer ?
#
loop_
_entity_poly.entity_id
_entity_poly.type
_entity_poly.pdbx_seq_one_letter_code
_entity_poly.pdbx_strand_id
1 'polypeptide(L)'
;MLERCLNGASEQDEAKAEIIELANSRGISLNELKEVIKQLREKFNKTVKAFEKCVQEVKNDELTILYFVRCCFLVKELIDEFWDFFLDNNGTKAFRKITEALVRLYREVKSQAVSANPQTDEIYILTDALKHSLQSIIRAALRVNALSQEEINALDLGDITPQESETMLIFLSTRKRWESVYKRLAES
;
A
#
# COMPACT_ATOMS: atom_id res chain seq x y z
N MET A 1 2.45 4.74 -37.57
CA MET A 1 2.91 4.18 -36.27
C MET A 1 2.45 2.73 -36.15
N LEU A 2 1.13 2.47 -36.22
CA LEU A 2 0.57 1.12 -36.36
C LEU A 2 1.24 0.28 -37.46
N GLU A 3 1.46 0.84 -38.66
CA GLU A 3 2.15 0.14 -39.76
C GLU A 3 3.62 -0.22 -39.48
N ARG A 4 4.30 0.47 -38.56
CA ARG A 4 5.68 0.14 -38.14
C ARG A 4 5.69 -0.94 -37.08
N CYS A 5 4.76 -0.90 -36.12
CA CYS A 5 4.59 -1.98 -35.14
C CYS A 5 4.20 -3.30 -35.81
N LEU A 6 3.46 -3.25 -36.92
CA LEU A 6 3.06 -4.42 -37.70
C LEU A 6 4.19 -5.04 -38.57
N ASN A 7 5.31 -4.34 -38.76
CA ASN A 7 6.38 -4.74 -39.69
C ASN A 7 7.77 -4.85 -39.02
N GLY A 8 7.81 -5.36 -37.79
CA GLY A 8 9.04 -5.51 -37.00
C GLY A 8 9.26 -4.30 -36.09
N ALA A 9 8.47 -4.25 -35.01
CA ALA A 9 8.57 -3.21 -33.99
C ALA A 9 9.96 -3.20 -33.34
N SER A 10 10.54 -2.01 -33.18
CA SER A 10 11.67 -1.84 -32.27
C SER A 10 11.16 -1.72 -30.83
N GLU A 11 12.02 -1.99 -29.84
CA GLU A 11 11.67 -1.80 -28.41
C GLU A 11 11.15 -0.38 -28.11
N GLN A 12 11.62 0.63 -28.85
CA GLN A 12 11.11 2.00 -28.73
C GLN A 12 9.70 2.19 -29.27
N ASP A 13 9.29 1.41 -30.27
CA ASP A 13 7.94 1.47 -30.81
C ASP A 13 6.94 0.77 -29.87
N GLU A 14 7.35 -0.35 -29.24
CA GLU A 14 6.59 -1.03 -28.20
C GLU A 14 6.39 -0.13 -26.97
N ALA A 15 7.46 0.46 -26.43
CA ALA A 15 7.36 1.36 -25.28
C ALA A 15 6.46 2.58 -25.55
N LYS A 16 6.47 3.12 -26.77
CA LYS A 16 5.57 4.21 -27.17
C LYS A 16 4.12 3.75 -27.27
N ALA A 17 3.87 2.55 -27.78
CA ALA A 17 2.54 1.98 -27.84
C ALA A 17 1.96 1.79 -26.43
N GLU A 18 2.73 1.25 -25.50
CA GLU A 18 2.32 1.08 -24.10
C GLU A 18 1.94 2.41 -23.43
N ILE A 19 2.76 3.46 -23.63
CA ILE A 19 2.47 4.81 -23.10
C ILE A 19 1.16 5.36 -23.68
N ILE A 20 0.89 5.13 -24.97
CA ILE A 20 -0.34 5.58 -25.62
C ILE A 20 -1.54 4.79 -25.12
N GLU A 21 -1.43 3.47 -24.99
CA GLU A 21 -2.48 2.61 -24.44
C GLU A 21 -2.82 3.01 -23.00
N LEU A 22 -1.83 3.32 -22.18
CA LEU A 22 -2.03 3.79 -20.81
C LEU A 22 -2.76 5.13 -20.76
N ALA A 23 -2.36 6.11 -21.59
CA ALA A 23 -3.06 7.39 -21.70
C ALA A 23 -4.53 7.20 -22.13
N ASN A 24 -4.76 6.35 -23.14
CA ASN A 24 -6.09 6.02 -23.64
C ASN A 24 -6.95 5.32 -22.58
N SER A 25 -6.40 4.37 -21.82
CA SER A 25 -7.11 3.64 -20.78
C SER A 25 -7.63 4.55 -19.66
N ARG A 26 -6.91 5.65 -19.41
CA ARG A 26 -7.29 6.68 -18.43
C ARG A 26 -8.10 7.82 -19.04
N GLY A 27 -8.29 7.85 -20.35
CA GLY A 27 -8.99 8.93 -21.05
C GLY A 27 -8.27 10.28 -20.96
N ILE A 28 -6.93 10.28 -20.86
CA ILE A 28 -6.11 11.48 -20.70
C ILE A 28 -5.16 11.67 -21.88
N SER A 29 -4.67 12.89 -22.06
CA SER A 29 -3.61 13.21 -23.01
C SER A 29 -2.23 12.74 -22.54
N LEU A 30 -1.27 12.65 -23.47
CA LEU A 30 0.12 12.32 -23.14
C LEU A 30 0.79 13.35 -22.21
N ASN A 31 0.38 14.62 -22.27
CA ASN A 31 0.90 15.65 -21.38
C ASN A 31 0.35 15.47 -19.95
N GLU A 32 -0.93 15.14 -19.81
CA GLU A 32 -1.52 14.79 -18.52
C GLU A 32 -0.89 13.51 -17.95
N LEU A 33 -0.61 12.50 -18.80
CA LEU A 33 0.07 11.28 -18.37
C LEU A 33 1.46 11.57 -17.78
N LYS A 34 2.21 12.54 -18.31
CA LYS A 34 3.51 12.94 -17.72
C LYS A 34 3.35 13.48 -16.31
N GLU A 35 2.32 14.28 -16.05
CA GLU A 35 2.04 14.78 -14.70
C GLU A 35 1.60 13.64 -13.77
N VAL A 36 0.80 12.69 -14.25
CA VAL A 36 0.43 11.48 -13.50
C VAL A 36 1.67 10.64 -13.14
N ILE A 37 2.59 10.43 -14.08
CA ILE A 37 3.86 9.71 -13.82
C ILE A 37 4.71 10.45 -12.79
N LYS A 38 4.75 11.78 -12.86
CA LYS A 38 5.46 12.60 -11.87
C LYS A 38 4.85 12.43 -10.48
N GLN A 39 3.52 12.46 -10.36
CA GLN A 39 2.82 12.21 -9.11
C GLN A 39 3.08 10.80 -8.56
N LEU A 40 3.04 9.78 -9.43
CA LEU A 40 3.41 8.40 -9.06
C LEU A 40 4.82 8.35 -8.47
N ARG A 41 5.80 8.95 -9.15
CA ARG A 41 7.20 9.01 -8.67
C ARG A 41 7.31 9.71 -7.32
N GLU A 42 6.59 10.82 -7.14
CA GLU A 42 6.57 11.55 -5.86
C GLU A 42 5.97 10.71 -4.73
N LYS A 43 4.85 10.03 -4.96
CA LYS A 43 4.23 9.14 -3.97
C LYS A 43 5.09 7.92 -3.65
N PHE A 44 5.71 7.31 -4.67
CA PHE A 44 6.64 6.21 -4.47
C PHE A 44 7.82 6.62 -3.60
N ASN A 45 8.44 7.77 -3.89
CA ASN A 45 9.53 8.31 -3.08
C ASN A 45 9.10 8.61 -1.63
N LYS A 46 7.88 9.11 -1.41
CA LYS A 46 7.33 9.31 -0.05
C LYS A 46 7.17 7.98 0.68
N THR A 47 6.70 6.95 -0.01
CA THR A 47 6.52 5.59 0.53
C THR A 47 7.85 4.99 0.96
N VAL A 48 8.87 5.03 0.09
CA VAL A 48 10.22 4.55 0.38
C VAL A 48 10.80 5.27 1.60
N LYS A 49 10.71 6.60 1.65
CA LYS A 49 11.20 7.38 2.80
C LYS A 49 10.47 7.05 4.10
N ALA A 50 9.16 6.80 4.04
CA ALA A 50 8.41 6.39 5.22
C ALA A 50 8.87 5.02 5.72
N PHE A 51 9.14 4.09 4.80
CA PHE A 51 9.64 2.76 5.13
C PHE A 51 11.05 2.82 5.73
N GLU A 52 11.96 3.59 5.12
CA GLU A 52 13.31 3.81 5.66
C GLU A 52 13.26 4.36 7.09
N LYS A 53 12.39 5.34 7.36
CA LYS A 53 12.20 5.87 8.71
C LYS A 53 11.63 4.84 9.67
N CYS A 54 10.67 4.02 9.22
CA CYS A 54 10.14 2.92 10.02
C CYS A 54 11.25 1.94 10.44
N VAL A 55 12.19 1.64 9.54
CA VAL A 55 13.33 0.75 9.81
C VAL A 55 14.38 1.42 10.71
N GLN A 56 14.65 2.71 10.51
CA GLN A 56 15.63 3.46 11.32
C GLN A 56 15.16 3.67 12.75
N GLU A 57 13.86 3.89 12.95
CA GLU A 57 13.27 4.20 14.25
C GLU A 57 12.87 2.96 15.03
N VAL A 58 13.20 1.72 14.61
CA VAL A 58 12.84 0.46 15.30
C VAL A 58 13.21 0.44 16.79
N LYS A 59 14.16 1.28 17.23
CA LYS A 59 14.53 1.44 18.65
C LYS A 59 13.61 2.39 19.45
N ASN A 60 12.70 3.07 18.77
CA ASN A 60 11.73 4.02 19.29
C ASN A 60 10.33 3.55 18.90
N ASP A 61 9.76 2.68 19.74
CA ASP A 61 8.54 1.92 19.47
C ASP A 61 7.36 2.82 19.02
N GLU A 62 7.17 3.98 19.65
CA GLU A 62 6.08 4.92 19.30
C GLU A 62 6.24 5.54 17.90
N LEU A 63 7.45 6.01 17.56
CA LEU A 63 7.70 6.56 16.23
C LEU A 63 7.61 5.47 15.16
N THR A 64 8.04 4.25 15.49
CA THR A 64 7.93 3.08 14.61
C THR A 64 6.49 2.80 14.23
N ILE A 65 5.56 2.79 15.19
CA ILE A 65 4.14 2.52 14.92
C ILE A 65 3.53 3.62 14.04
N LEU A 66 3.81 4.90 14.33
CA LEU A 66 3.32 6.00 13.48
C LEU A 66 3.84 5.89 12.05
N TYR A 67 5.13 5.61 11.87
CA TYR A 67 5.70 5.44 10.53
C TYR A 67 5.13 4.22 9.82
N PHE A 68 4.88 3.13 10.54
CA PHE A 68 4.23 1.94 10.02
C PHE A 68 2.81 2.21 9.52
N VAL A 69 1.98 2.87 10.34
CA VAL A 69 0.61 3.28 9.95
C VAL A 69 0.66 4.12 8.68
N ARG A 70 1.55 5.13 8.64
CA ARG A 70 1.75 5.97 7.44
C ARG A 70 2.20 5.17 6.22
N CYS A 71 3.08 4.18 6.39
CA CYS A 71 3.47 3.30 5.29
C CYS A 71 2.29 2.53 4.73
N CYS A 72 1.42 1.99 5.59
CA CYS A 72 0.23 1.25 5.15
C CYS A 72 -0.69 2.13 4.29
N PHE A 73 -0.94 3.37 4.71
CA PHE A 73 -1.77 4.31 3.95
C PHE A 73 -1.12 4.79 2.65
N LEU A 74 0.19 5.07 2.66
CA LEU A 74 0.93 5.43 1.43
C LEU A 74 0.93 4.29 0.40
N VAL A 75 1.10 3.04 0.85
CA VAL A 75 0.99 1.85 -0.01
C VAL A 75 -0.42 1.71 -0.56
N LYS A 76 -1.44 1.86 0.29
CA LYS A 76 -2.85 1.84 -0.14
C LYS A 76 -3.13 2.90 -1.20
N GLU A 77 -2.73 4.16 -0.98
CA GLU A 77 -2.92 5.23 -1.95
C GLU A 77 -2.25 4.92 -3.28
N LEU A 78 -1.01 4.42 -3.24
CA LEU A 78 -0.26 4.10 -4.45
C LEU A 78 -0.97 3.01 -5.27
N ILE A 79 -1.48 1.98 -4.61
CA ILE A 79 -2.21 0.90 -5.27
C ILE A 79 -3.55 1.39 -5.80
N ASP A 80 -4.34 2.09 -4.98
CA ASP A 80 -5.67 2.56 -5.35
C ASP A 80 -5.62 3.49 -6.58
N GLU A 81 -4.61 4.36 -6.65
CA GLU A 81 -4.47 5.37 -7.70
C GLU A 81 -3.72 4.89 -8.96
N PHE A 82 -2.81 3.92 -8.83
CA PHE A 82 -1.86 3.58 -9.90
C PHE A 82 -1.77 2.09 -10.25
N TRP A 83 -2.73 1.26 -9.85
CA TRP A 83 -2.71 -0.18 -10.15
C TRP A 83 -2.59 -0.52 -11.65
N ASP A 84 -3.19 0.29 -12.52
CA ASP A 84 -3.23 0.14 -13.97
C ASP A 84 -1.87 0.39 -14.66
N PHE A 85 -0.95 1.10 -14.01
CA PHE A 85 0.44 1.24 -14.48
C PHE A 85 1.20 -0.09 -14.49
N PHE A 86 0.64 -1.14 -13.88
CA PHE A 86 1.28 -2.45 -13.75
C PHE A 86 0.45 -3.56 -14.43
N LEU A 87 -0.28 -3.22 -15.50
CA LEU A 87 -1.10 -4.17 -16.27
C LEU A 87 -0.29 -5.13 -17.15
N ASP A 88 1.01 -4.90 -17.34
CA ASP A 88 1.86 -5.79 -18.10
C ASP A 88 2.18 -7.09 -17.33
N ASN A 89 2.81 -8.05 -18.01
CA ASN A 89 3.20 -9.32 -17.40
C ASN A 89 4.17 -9.16 -16.22
N ASN A 90 5.01 -8.11 -16.22
CA ASN A 90 5.92 -7.83 -15.12
C ASN A 90 5.17 -7.26 -13.92
N GLY A 91 4.24 -6.34 -14.15
CA GLY A 91 3.38 -5.74 -13.16
C GLY A 91 2.45 -6.75 -12.48
N THR A 92 1.89 -7.69 -13.24
CA THR A 92 1.11 -8.81 -12.70
C THR A 92 1.92 -9.66 -11.72
N LYS A 93 3.18 -9.99 -12.09
CA LYS A 93 4.12 -10.70 -11.20
C LYS A 93 4.50 -9.87 -9.96
N ALA A 94 4.68 -8.57 -10.13
CA ALA A 94 4.98 -7.66 -9.03
C ALA A 94 3.82 -7.60 -8.02
N PHE A 95 2.58 -7.46 -8.51
CA PHE A 95 1.37 -7.48 -7.69
C PHE A 95 1.25 -8.77 -6.87
N ARG A 96 1.51 -9.93 -7.48
CA ARG A 96 1.51 -11.21 -6.75
C ARG A 96 2.55 -11.21 -5.62
N LYS A 97 3.80 -10.83 -5.89
CA LYS A 97 4.88 -10.77 -4.88
C LYS A 97 4.57 -9.80 -3.75
N ILE A 98 4.05 -8.61 -4.06
CA ILE A 98 3.70 -7.59 -3.06
C ILE A 98 2.52 -8.09 -2.21
N THR A 99 1.52 -8.72 -2.83
CA THR A 99 0.38 -9.31 -2.10
C THR A 99 0.85 -10.38 -1.13
N GLU A 100 1.69 -11.31 -1.58
CA GLU A 100 2.26 -12.36 -0.73
C GLU A 100 3.08 -11.79 0.44
N ALA A 101 3.86 -10.73 0.20
CA ALA A 101 4.62 -10.05 1.23
C ALA A 101 3.72 -9.38 2.28
N LEU A 102 2.67 -8.66 1.85
CA LEU A 102 1.70 -8.03 2.75
C LEU A 102 0.90 -9.05 3.55
N VAL A 103 0.48 -10.15 2.92
CA VAL A 103 -0.22 -11.26 3.59
C VAL A 103 0.66 -11.91 4.66
N ARG A 104 1.95 -12.13 4.34
CA ARG A 104 2.92 -12.68 5.30
C ARG A 104 3.08 -11.73 6.49
N LEU A 105 3.32 -10.46 6.23
CA LEU A 105 3.45 -9.44 7.28
C LEU A 105 2.20 -9.37 8.17
N TYR A 106 1.02 -9.39 7.57
CA TYR A 106 -0.25 -9.44 8.32
C TYR A 106 -0.37 -10.65 9.22
N ARG A 107 -0.04 -11.85 8.72
CA ARG A 107 -0.07 -13.06 9.55
C ARG A 107 0.96 -13.00 10.67
N GLU A 108 2.16 -12.49 10.40
CA GLU A 108 3.21 -12.32 11.40
C GLU A 108 2.75 -11.37 12.52
N VAL A 109 2.26 -10.18 12.17
CA VAL A 109 1.73 -9.21 13.15
C VAL A 109 0.52 -9.79 13.92
N LYS A 110 -0.42 -10.42 13.22
CA LYS A 110 -1.61 -11.04 13.83
C LYS A 110 -1.24 -12.18 14.78
N SER A 111 -0.22 -12.98 14.46
CA SER A 111 0.24 -14.08 15.33
C SER A 111 0.87 -13.60 16.64
N GLN A 112 1.39 -12.37 16.67
CA GLN A 112 1.91 -11.74 17.88
C GLN A 112 0.79 -11.24 18.81
N ALA A 113 -0.46 -11.26 18.37
CA ALA A 113 -1.64 -11.06 19.22
C ALA A 113 -1.90 -12.30 20.09
N VAL A 114 -0.95 -12.65 20.98
CA VAL A 114 -1.10 -13.79 21.89
C VAL A 114 -2.12 -13.41 22.97
N SER A 115 -3.20 -14.20 23.01
CA SER A 115 -4.28 -14.25 23.99
C SER A 115 -3.95 -13.64 25.37
N ALA A 116 -4.60 -12.51 25.71
CA ALA A 116 -5.01 -12.06 27.05
C ALA A 116 -5.05 -10.53 27.24
N ASN A 117 -5.24 -9.71 26.20
CA ASN A 117 -5.95 -8.43 26.36
C ASN A 117 -6.28 -7.82 24.98
N PRO A 118 -7.51 -7.34 24.71
CA PRO A 118 -7.83 -6.61 23.49
C PRO A 118 -7.13 -5.23 23.37
N GLN A 119 -6.30 -4.85 24.35
CA GLN A 119 -5.75 -3.50 24.57
C GLN A 119 -4.22 -3.44 24.62
N THR A 120 -3.51 -4.38 23.98
CA THR A 120 -2.17 -4.06 23.46
C THR A 120 -2.36 -3.18 22.23
N ASP A 121 -2.72 -1.91 22.48
CA ASP A 121 -3.18 -0.90 21.50
C ASP A 121 -2.33 -0.89 20.23
N GLU A 122 -1.03 -1.16 20.35
CA GLU A 122 -0.08 -1.17 19.24
C GLU A 122 -0.35 -2.28 18.22
N ILE A 123 -0.54 -3.54 18.66
CA ILE A 123 -0.82 -4.65 17.73
C ILE A 123 -2.16 -4.46 17.04
N TYR A 124 -3.16 -3.90 17.75
CA TYR A 124 -4.43 -3.50 17.15
C TYR A 124 -4.22 -2.44 16.05
N ILE A 125 -3.52 -1.35 16.36
CA ILE A 125 -3.22 -0.28 15.40
C ILE A 125 -2.49 -0.82 14.17
N LEU A 126 -1.46 -1.65 14.37
CA LEU A 126 -0.67 -2.24 13.28
C LEU A 126 -1.52 -3.19 12.42
N THR A 127 -2.32 -4.05 13.05
CA THR A 127 -3.19 -5.00 12.36
C THR A 127 -4.27 -4.28 11.56
N ASP A 128 -4.94 -3.29 12.15
CA ASP A 128 -6.02 -2.58 11.47
C ASP A 128 -5.49 -1.66 10.35
N ALA A 129 -4.32 -1.05 10.53
CA ALA A 129 -3.62 -0.34 9.45
C ALA A 129 -3.27 -1.28 8.27
N LEU A 130 -2.78 -2.48 8.54
CA LEU A 130 -2.46 -3.47 7.50
C LEU A 130 -3.68 -3.92 6.71
N LYS A 131 -4.86 -4.02 7.33
CA LYS A 131 -6.10 -4.38 6.64
C LYS A 131 -6.42 -3.39 5.51
N HIS A 132 -6.15 -2.10 5.70
CA HIS A 132 -6.34 -1.07 4.66
C HIS A 132 -5.50 -1.37 3.42
N SER A 133 -4.20 -1.63 3.58
CA SER A 133 -3.30 -1.96 2.47
C SER A 133 -3.65 -3.32 1.84
N LEU A 134 -4.02 -4.31 2.66
CA LEU A 134 -4.43 -5.63 2.20
C LEU A 134 -5.68 -5.58 1.32
N GLN A 135 -6.71 -4.84 1.73
CA GLN A 135 -7.91 -4.71 0.91
C GLN A 135 -7.61 -4.05 -0.44
N SER A 136 -6.76 -3.02 -0.43
CA SER A 136 -6.36 -2.32 -1.65
C SER A 136 -5.56 -3.24 -2.60
N ILE A 137 -4.52 -3.93 -2.09
CA ILE A 137 -3.71 -4.83 -2.91
C ILE A 137 -4.52 -6.02 -3.43
N ILE A 138 -5.42 -6.60 -2.64
CA ILE A 138 -6.25 -7.73 -3.08
C ILE A 138 -7.20 -7.30 -4.20
N ARG A 139 -7.86 -6.14 -4.05
CA ARG A 139 -8.73 -5.59 -5.10
C ARG A 139 -7.95 -5.32 -6.38
N ALA A 140 -6.76 -4.73 -6.27
CA ALA A 140 -5.91 -4.48 -7.43
C ALA A 140 -5.41 -5.79 -8.07
N ALA A 141 -4.98 -6.77 -7.26
CA ALA A 141 -4.53 -8.08 -7.73
C ALA A 141 -5.63 -8.83 -8.50
N LEU A 142 -6.87 -8.75 -8.04
CA LEU A 142 -8.03 -9.30 -8.77
C LEU A 142 -8.27 -8.54 -10.09
N ARG A 143 -8.19 -7.20 -10.08
CA ARG A 143 -8.39 -6.36 -11.28
C ARG A 143 -7.37 -6.64 -12.38
N VAL A 144 -6.11 -6.85 -12.01
CA VAL A 144 -5.03 -7.16 -12.97
C VAL A 144 -4.89 -8.65 -13.25
N ASN A 145 -5.80 -9.49 -12.75
CA ASN A 145 -5.74 -10.95 -12.84
C ASN A 145 -4.42 -11.55 -12.31
N ALA A 146 -3.77 -10.90 -11.34
CA ALA A 146 -2.58 -11.42 -10.67
C ALA A 146 -2.92 -12.59 -9.74
N LEU A 147 -4.12 -12.60 -9.17
CA LEU A 147 -4.66 -13.65 -8.30
C LEU A 147 -6.13 -13.90 -8.66
N SER A 148 -6.58 -15.15 -8.59
CA SER A 148 -8.01 -15.50 -8.71
C SER A 148 -8.74 -15.34 -7.37
N GLN A 149 -10.08 -15.33 -7.41
CA GLN A 149 -10.88 -15.29 -6.19
C GLN A 149 -10.67 -16.54 -5.32
N GLU A 150 -10.47 -17.71 -5.94
CA GLU A 150 -10.14 -18.96 -5.24
C GLU A 150 -8.79 -18.86 -4.53
N GLU A 151 -7.77 -18.31 -5.20
CA GLU A 151 -6.46 -18.07 -4.59
C GLU A 151 -6.59 -17.13 -3.39
N ILE A 152 -7.35 -16.03 -3.51
CA ILE A 152 -7.60 -15.09 -2.41
C ILE A 152 -8.33 -15.78 -1.25
N ASN A 153 -9.36 -16.57 -1.52
CA ASN A 153 -10.11 -17.29 -0.49
C ASN A 153 -9.23 -18.33 0.23
N ALA A 154 -8.33 -18.99 -0.49
CA ALA A 154 -7.37 -19.94 0.07
C ALA A 154 -6.33 -19.30 1.00
N LEU A 155 -6.18 -17.96 0.98
CA LEU A 155 -5.33 -17.25 1.93
C LEU A 155 -5.89 -17.24 3.36
N ASP A 156 -7.16 -17.56 3.57
CA ASP A 156 -7.79 -17.67 4.91
C ASP A 156 -7.39 -16.52 5.87
N LEU A 157 -7.57 -15.28 5.41
CA LEU A 157 -7.13 -14.10 6.17
C LEU A 157 -8.02 -13.77 7.37
N GLY A 158 -9.19 -14.41 7.47
CA GLY A 158 -10.28 -14.03 8.37
C GLY A 158 -10.89 -12.68 7.98
N ASP A 159 -11.45 -11.96 8.96
CA ASP A 159 -11.99 -10.62 8.71
C ASP A 159 -10.86 -9.58 8.54
N ILE A 160 -10.75 -9.07 7.32
CA ILE A 160 -9.84 -8.00 6.93
C ILE A 160 -10.57 -6.66 6.74
N THR A 161 -11.77 -6.50 7.29
CA THR A 161 -12.48 -5.21 7.30
C THR A 161 -11.82 -4.28 8.31
N PRO A 162 -11.24 -3.14 7.87
CA PRO A 162 -10.69 -2.16 8.80
C PRO A 162 -11.81 -1.59 9.67
N GLN A 163 -11.51 -1.43 10.96
CA GLN A 163 -12.45 -0.86 11.94
C GLN A 163 -12.22 0.64 12.12
N GLU A 164 -10.99 1.12 11.89
CA GLU A 164 -10.59 2.49 12.13
C GLU A 164 -10.26 3.24 10.84
N SER A 165 -10.46 4.56 10.88
CA SER A 165 -10.00 5.46 9.81
C SER A 165 -8.50 5.75 9.93
N GLU A 166 -7.90 6.25 8.86
CA GLU A 166 -6.51 6.73 8.88
C GLU A 166 -6.28 7.76 9.99
N THR A 167 -7.16 8.76 10.09
CA THR A 167 -7.05 9.80 11.10
C THR A 167 -7.08 9.22 12.52
N MET A 168 -7.94 8.22 12.75
CA MET A 168 -8.02 7.56 14.06
C MET A 168 -6.75 6.74 14.35
N LEU A 169 -6.26 5.96 13.39
CA LEU A 169 -5.04 5.16 13.57
C LEU A 169 -3.80 6.04 13.77
N ILE A 170 -3.70 7.17 13.07
CA ILE A 170 -2.67 8.18 13.32
C ILE A 170 -2.80 8.72 14.75
N PHE A 171 -4.01 9.12 15.17
CA PHE A 171 -4.24 9.60 16.53
C PHE A 171 -3.79 8.57 17.58
N LEU A 172 -4.28 7.33 17.47
CA LEU A 172 -3.94 6.22 18.37
C LEU A 172 -2.43 5.94 18.40
N SER A 173 -1.76 5.94 17.24
CA SER A 173 -0.30 5.73 17.15
C SER A 173 0.53 6.83 17.83
N THR A 174 -0.07 7.99 18.08
CA THR A 174 0.58 9.12 18.78
C THR A 174 0.15 9.28 20.22
N ARG A 175 -0.78 8.45 20.71
CA ARG A 175 -1.43 8.64 22.02
C ARG A 175 -0.43 8.60 23.19
N LYS A 176 0.50 7.65 23.21
CA LYS A 176 1.51 7.54 24.28
C LYS A 176 2.45 8.75 24.33
N ARG A 177 2.85 9.29 23.18
CA ARG A 177 3.64 10.52 23.08
C ARG A 177 2.99 11.71 23.81
N TRP A 178 1.67 11.80 23.74
CA TRP A 178 0.90 12.88 24.37
C TRP A 178 0.45 12.55 25.79
N GLU A 179 0.60 11.31 26.26
CA GLU A 179 0.11 10.86 27.56
C GLU A 179 0.74 11.66 28.71
N SER A 180 2.04 11.97 28.63
CA SER A 180 2.73 12.83 29.60
C SER A 180 2.27 14.29 29.58
N VAL A 181 1.77 14.77 28.44
CA VAL A 181 1.23 16.12 28.30
C VAL A 181 -0.18 16.16 28.88
N TYR A 182 -1.02 15.16 28.56
CA TYR A 182 -2.36 15.04 29.11
C TYR A 182 -2.37 14.86 30.63
N LYS A 183 -1.46 14.06 31.20
CA LYS A 183 -1.33 13.94 32.66
C LYS A 183 -1.03 15.28 33.32
N ARG A 184 -0.09 16.06 32.76
CA ARG A 184 0.24 17.40 33.26
C ARG A 184 -0.89 18.40 33.13
N LEU A 185 -1.70 18.32 32.06
CA LEU A 185 -2.87 19.19 31.87
C LEU A 185 -4.06 18.82 32.75
N ALA A 186 -4.17 17.55 33.18
CA ALA A 186 -5.22 17.10 34.09
C ALA A 186 -4.90 17.40 35.56
N GLU A 187 -3.62 17.68 35.87
CA GLU A 187 -3.12 18.05 37.20
C GLU A 187 -3.13 19.58 37.44
N SER A 188 -3.49 20.39 36.44
CA SER A 188 -3.59 21.87 36.48
C SER A 188 -5.02 22.37 36.57
#